data_AF-A0A2V7QH10-F1
#
_entry.id   AF-A0A2V7QH10-F1
#
_cell.length_a   1.000
_cell.length_b   1.000
_cell.length_c   1.000
_cell.angle_alpha   90.00
_cell.angle_beta   90.00
_cell.angle_gamma   90.00
#
_symmetry.space_group_name_H-M   'P 1'
#
loop_
_entity.id
_entity.type
_entity.pdbx_description
1 polymer ?
#
loop_
_entity_poly.entity_id
_entity_poly.type
_entity_poly.pdbx_seq_one_letter_code
_entity_poly.pdbx_strand_id
1 'polypeptide(L)'
;MTWTQVYDPLNNWVLSTLVAALPILVLFGLLAGLRVKPHWCAIGGAATAVLVAVLVFGMPVSLAGMSFLYGVGFGVLKIAWIVLAAVYLYDISVFTGQFEIMKESVAGITADRRLQLLLVAFCFGAFIEGAAGFGAPVAIAGAFMIGLGFKPFHAAAL
;
A
#
# COMPACT_ATOMS: atom_id res chain seq x y z
N MET A 1 5.04 -26.50 -19.24
CA MET A 1 5.59 -27.20 -18.06
C MET A 1 4.74 -26.85 -16.86
N THR A 2 4.24 -27.85 -16.14
CA THR A 2 3.54 -27.66 -14.86
C THR A 2 4.53 -27.94 -13.74
N TRP A 3 4.88 -26.93 -12.96
CA TRP A 3 5.63 -27.11 -11.72
C TRP A 3 4.64 -27.27 -10.58
N THR A 4 4.81 -28.34 -9.80
CA THR A 4 4.04 -28.58 -8.58
C THR A 4 4.89 -28.18 -7.38
N GLN A 5 4.39 -27.22 -6.61
CA GLN A 5 5.07 -26.74 -5.42
C GLN A 5 5.12 -27.83 -4.35
N VAL A 6 6.33 -28.13 -3.86
CA VAL A 6 6.54 -28.95 -2.68
C VAL A 6 6.58 -28.02 -1.47
N TYR A 7 5.64 -28.17 -0.54
CA TYR A 7 5.54 -27.30 0.64
C TYR A 7 6.57 -27.59 1.72
N ASP A 8 7.15 -28.81 1.73
CA ASP A 8 8.18 -29.21 2.67
C ASP A 8 9.49 -29.64 1.97
N PRO A 9 10.23 -28.71 1.35
CA PRO A 9 11.49 -29.03 0.67
C PRO A 9 12.60 -29.50 1.62
N LEU A 10 12.50 -29.21 2.93
CA LEU A 10 13.52 -29.53 3.94
C LEU A 10 13.19 -30.77 4.79
N ASN A 11 12.10 -31.49 4.50
CA ASN A 11 11.57 -32.60 5.32
C ASN A 11 11.33 -32.21 6.80
N ASN A 12 11.13 -30.91 7.05
CA ASN A 12 10.80 -30.36 8.34
C ASN A 12 9.97 -29.09 8.11
N TRP A 13 8.68 -29.20 8.41
CA TRP A 13 7.70 -28.13 8.22
C TRP A 13 8.11 -26.80 8.90
N VAL A 14 8.81 -26.84 10.04
CA VAL A 14 9.27 -25.64 10.75
C VAL A 14 10.35 -24.93 9.93
N LEU A 15 11.35 -25.66 9.45
CA LEU A 15 12.44 -25.09 8.67
C LEU A 15 11.93 -24.57 7.32
N SER A 16 11.08 -25.36 6.65
CA SER A 16 10.44 -24.97 5.39
C SER A 16 9.61 -23.68 5.55
N THR A 17 8.91 -23.53 6.68
CA THR A 17 8.15 -22.30 7.01
C THR A 17 9.07 -21.11 7.26
N LEU A 18 10.14 -21.29 8.04
CA LEU A 18 11.10 -20.22 8.32
C LEU A 18 11.76 -19.70 7.05
N VAL A 19 12.12 -20.59 6.13
CA VAL A 19 12.69 -20.22 4.84
C VAL A 19 11.67 -19.52 3.94
N ALA A 20 10.42 -20.01 3.90
CA ALA A 20 9.34 -19.34 3.18
C ALA A 20 9.03 -17.92 3.71
N ALA A 21 9.30 -17.66 5.00
CA ALA A 21 9.11 -16.36 5.61
C ALA A 21 10.23 -15.34 5.32
N LEU A 22 11.39 -15.77 4.80
CA LEU A 22 12.55 -14.90 4.57
C LEU A 22 12.25 -13.64 3.76
N PRO A 23 11.49 -13.65 2.65
CA PRO A 23 11.21 -12.44 1.88
C PRO A 23 10.50 -11.37 2.71
N ILE A 24 9.59 -11.80 3.59
CA ILE A 24 8.82 -10.94 4.49
C ILE A 24 9.73 -10.39 5.59
N LEU A 25 10.56 -11.25 6.19
CA LEU A 25 11.52 -10.84 7.22
C LEU A 25 12.56 -9.86 6.69
N VAL A 26 13.05 -10.06 5.46
CA VAL A 26 13.97 -9.13 4.79
C VAL A 26 13.27 -7.79 4.53
N LEU A 27 12.06 -7.81 3.98
CA LEU A 27 11.31 -6.59 3.69
C LEU A 27 11.07 -5.76 4.95
N PHE A 28 10.52 -6.37 6.01
CA PHE A 28 10.25 -5.66 7.27
C PHE A 28 11.53 -5.34 8.06
N GLY A 29 12.55 -6.20 8.00
CA GLY A 29 13.84 -5.92 8.61
C GLY A 29 14.52 -4.70 8.00
N LEU A 30 14.48 -4.58 6.67
CA LEU A 30 15.00 -3.40 5.96
C LEU A 30 14.15 -2.16 6.23
N LEU A 31 12.82 -2.28 6.24
CA LEU A 31 11.90 -1.14 6.37
C LEU A 31 11.78 -0.64 7.81
N ALA A 32 11.47 -1.51 8.76
CA ALA A 32 11.20 -1.14 10.15
C ALA A 32 12.49 -1.09 10.99
N GLY A 33 13.41 -2.03 10.78
CA GLY A 33 14.66 -2.12 11.53
C GLY A 33 15.70 -1.12 11.02
N LEU A 34 16.09 -1.25 9.76
CA LEU A 34 17.17 -0.47 9.16
C LEU A 34 16.70 0.87 8.53
N ARG A 35 15.38 1.11 8.48
CA ARG A 35 14.76 2.32 7.91
C ARG A 35 15.26 2.65 6.50
N VAL A 36 15.51 1.61 5.72
CA VAL A 36 15.92 1.72 4.31
C VAL A 36 14.74 2.25 3.49
N LYS A 37 15.04 2.97 2.39
CA LYS A 37 13.99 3.52 1.53
C LYS A 37 13.09 2.40 0.98
N PRO A 38 11.76 2.58 0.94
CA PRO A 38 10.80 1.51 0.61
C PRO A 38 11.08 0.77 -0.71
N HIS A 39 11.56 1.47 -1.75
CA HIS A 39 11.88 0.84 -3.03
C HIS A 39 13.03 -0.18 -2.92
N TRP A 40 14.05 0.09 -2.11
CA TRP A 40 15.14 -0.87 -1.87
C TRP A 40 14.66 -2.05 -1.03
N CYS A 41 13.77 -1.83 -0.06
CA CYS A 41 13.15 -2.91 0.71
C CYS A 41 12.34 -3.84 -0.20
N ALA A 42 11.55 -3.29 -1.13
CA ALA A 42 10.77 -4.06 -2.09
C ALA A 42 11.67 -4.88 -3.03
N ILE A 43 12.76 -4.29 -3.55
CA ILE A 43 13.74 -5.00 -4.38
C ILE A 43 14.41 -6.13 -3.58
N GLY A 44 14.83 -5.86 -2.34
CA GLY A 44 15.45 -6.86 -1.47
C GLY A 44 14.52 -8.03 -1.15
N GLY A 45 13.26 -7.74 -0.80
CA GLY A 45 12.23 -8.75 -0.56
C GLY A 45 11.94 -9.59 -1.81
N ALA A 46 11.78 -8.95 -2.96
CA ALA A 46 11.53 -9.63 -4.23
C ALA A 46 12.71 -10.52 -4.66
N ALA A 47 13.94 -10.02 -4.55
CA ALA A 47 15.15 -10.79 -4.83
C ALA A 47 15.24 -12.01 -3.91
N THR A 48 14.96 -11.83 -2.61
CA THR A 48 14.93 -12.93 -1.64
C THR A 48 13.86 -13.96 -2.00
N ALA A 49 12.67 -13.55 -2.43
CA ALA A 49 11.61 -14.45 -2.86
C ALA A 49 12.01 -15.30 -4.07
N VAL A 50 12.62 -14.68 -5.09
CA VAL A 50 13.10 -15.39 -6.29
C VAL A 50 14.22 -16.37 -5.92
N LEU A 51 15.18 -15.95 -5.08
CA LEU A 51 16.28 -16.82 -4.63
C LEU A 51 15.76 -18.03 -3.85
N VAL A 52 14.85 -17.82 -2.90
CA VAL A 52 14.25 -18.91 -2.11
C VAL A 52 13.45 -19.87 -3.02
N ALA A 53 12.65 -19.33 -3.94
CA ALA A 53 11.85 -20.14 -4.85
C ALA A 53 12.72 -21.07 -5.74
N VAL A 54 13.83 -20.54 -6.26
CA VAL A 54 14.73 -21.31 -7.13
C VAL A 54 15.61 -22.27 -6.33
N LEU A 55 16.28 -21.78 -5.29
CA LEU A 55 17.33 -22.53 -4.59
C LEU A 55 16.78 -23.57 -3.60
N VAL A 56 15.64 -23.28 -2.96
CA VAL A 56 15.08 -24.14 -1.90
C VAL A 56 13.88 -24.92 -2.41
N PHE A 57 12.95 -24.25 -3.10
CA PHE A 57 11.73 -24.90 -3.58
C PHE A 57 11.90 -25.56 -4.96
N GLY A 58 13.09 -25.45 -5.57
CA GLY A 58 13.41 -26.11 -6.84
C GLY A 58 12.56 -25.61 -8.01
N MET A 59 12.03 -24.39 -7.93
CA MET A 59 11.25 -23.79 -9.00
C MET A 59 12.15 -23.53 -10.22
N PRO A 60 11.76 -23.93 -11.44
CA PRO A 60 12.51 -23.59 -12.64
C PRO A 60 12.68 -22.07 -12.79
N VAL A 61 13.90 -21.62 -13.10
CA VAL A 61 14.24 -20.18 -13.19
C VAL A 61 13.33 -19.43 -14.16
N SER A 62 12.96 -20.06 -15.28
CA SER A 62 12.02 -19.50 -16.25
C SER A 62 10.65 -19.21 -15.64
N LEU A 63 10.15 -20.15 -14.82
CA LEU A 63 8.86 -20.01 -14.15
C LEU A 63 8.94 -18.96 -13.04
N ALA A 64 10.03 -18.93 -12.27
CA ALA A 64 10.25 -17.92 -11.23
C ALA A 64 10.29 -16.50 -11.83
N GLY A 65 10.97 -16.32 -12.96
CA GLY A 65 10.98 -15.05 -13.70
C GLY A 65 9.60 -14.66 -14.23
N MET A 66 8.85 -15.61 -14.79
CA MET A 66 7.47 -15.38 -15.24
C MET A 66 6.56 -14.98 -14.09
N SER A 67 6.63 -15.66 -12.93
CA SER A 67 5.86 -15.32 -11.74
C SER A 67 6.23 -13.95 -11.17
N PHE A 68 7.52 -13.60 -11.17
CA PHE A 68 7.96 -12.26 -10.78
C PHE A 68 7.37 -11.18 -11.70
N LEU A 69 7.52 -11.33 -13.02
CA LEU A 69 6.97 -10.38 -13.99
C LEU A 69 5.45 -10.29 -13.92
N TYR A 70 4.76 -11.42 -13.70
CA TYR A 70 3.33 -11.44 -13.45
C TYR A 70 2.96 -10.63 -12.21
N GLY A 71 3.70 -10.80 -11.10
CA GLY A 71 3.51 -10.01 -9.89
C GLY A 71 3.72 -8.51 -10.10
N VAL A 72 4.77 -8.13 -10.85
CA VAL A 72 5.03 -6.73 -11.24
C VAL A 72 3.88 -6.18 -12.07
N GLY A 73 3.46 -6.89 -13.12
CA GLY A 73 2.37 -6.47 -13.99
C GLY A 73 1.05 -6.35 -13.23
N PHE A 74 0.73 -7.32 -12.38
CA PHE A 74 -0.46 -7.30 -11.52
C PHE A 74 -0.44 -6.10 -10.57
N GLY A 75 0.69 -5.85 -9.91
CA GLY A 75 0.86 -4.71 -9.00
C GLY A 75 0.70 -3.37 -9.73
N VAL A 76 1.43 -3.18 -10.82
CA VAL A 76 1.40 -1.94 -11.62
C VAL A 76 0.00 -1.71 -12.18
N LEU A 77 -0.61 -2.70 -12.83
CA LEU A 77 -1.91 -2.53 -13.47
C LEU A 77 -3.02 -2.29 -12.44
N LYS A 78 -3.05 -3.07 -11.36
CA LYS A 78 -4.08 -2.92 -10.32
C LYS A 78 -3.96 -1.59 -9.58
N ILE A 79 -2.76 -1.19 -9.17
CA ILE A 79 -2.55 0.06 -8.43
C ILE A 79 -2.77 1.26 -9.37
N ALA A 80 -2.19 1.24 -10.58
CA ALA A 80 -2.34 2.34 -11.53
C ALA A 80 -3.81 2.54 -11.92
N TRP A 81 -4.58 1.47 -12.10
CA TRP A 81 -6.00 1.57 -12.42
C TRP A 81 -6.80 2.26 -11.31
N ILE A 82 -6.54 1.90 -10.04
CA ILE A 82 -7.21 2.50 -8.88
C ILE A 82 -6.83 3.98 -8.76
N VAL A 83 -5.53 4.28 -8.81
CA VAL A 83 -5.04 5.67 -8.66
C VAL A 83 -5.55 6.54 -9.80
N LEU A 84 -5.54 6.06 -11.04
CA LEU A 84 -6.05 6.81 -12.19
C LEU A 84 -7.53 7.13 -12.02
N ALA A 85 -8.36 6.14 -11.67
CA ALA A 85 -9.79 6.35 -11.45
C ALA A 85 -10.06 7.33 -10.29
N ALA A 86 -9.29 7.22 -9.20
CA ALA A 86 -9.43 8.09 -8.03
C ALA A 86 -9.03 9.54 -8.34
N VAL A 87 -7.89 9.76 -9.02
CA VAL A 87 -7.43 11.10 -9.43
C VAL A 87 -8.41 11.70 -10.43
N TYR A 88 -8.91 10.92 -11.39
CA TYR A 88 -9.91 11.39 -12.35
C TYR A 88 -11.20 11.83 -11.66
N LEU A 89 -11.70 11.05 -10.68
CA LEU A 89 -12.88 11.43 -9.91
C LEU A 89 -12.62 12.68 -9.07
N TYR A 90 -11.45 12.78 -8.43
CA TYR A 90 -11.03 13.96 -7.70
C TYR A 90 -11.03 15.21 -8.59
N ASP A 91 -10.42 15.13 -9.78
CA ASP A 91 -10.36 16.25 -10.74
C ASP A 91 -11.77 16.67 -11.19
N ILE A 92 -12.69 15.73 -11.40
CA ILE A 92 -14.10 16.04 -11.67
C ILE A 92 -14.74 16.76 -10.47
N SER A 93 -14.54 16.28 -9.25
CA SER A 93 -15.09 16.90 -8.04
C SER A 93 -14.56 18.33 -7.83
N VAL A 94 -13.29 18.58 -8.16
CA VAL A 94 -12.69 19.90 -8.11
C VAL A 94 -13.25 20.79 -9.23
N PHE A 95 -13.27 20.31 -10.48
CA PHE A 95 -13.77 21.06 -11.62
C PHE A 95 -15.26 21.45 -11.49
N THR A 96 -16.08 20.55 -10.94
CA THR A 96 -17.52 20.79 -10.71
C THR A 96 -17.82 21.66 -9.48
N GLY A 97 -16.80 22.05 -8.71
CA GLY A 97 -16.96 22.82 -7.47
C GLY A 97 -17.58 22.02 -6.31
N GLN A 98 -17.91 20.74 -6.51
CA GLN A 98 -18.49 19.87 -5.49
C GLN A 98 -17.52 19.64 -4.33
N PHE A 99 -16.22 19.67 -4.60
CA PHE A 99 -15.19 19.55 -3.57
C PHE A 99 -15.24 20.70 -2.56
N GLU A 100 -15.50 21.94 -3.01
CA GLU A 100 -15.63 23.10 -2.13
C GLU A 100 -16.88 23.00 -1.25
N ILE A 101 -18.00 22.58 -1.83
CA ILE A 101 -19.25 22.31 -1.09
C ILE A 101 -19.02 21.23 -0.02
N MET A 102 -18.29 20.16 -0.35
CA MET A 102 -17.94 19.11 0.60
C MET A 102 -17.06 19.63 1.75
N LYS A 103 -16.07 20.49 1.44
CA LYS A 103 -15.22 21.15 2.43
C LYS A 103 -16.01 22.07 3.37
N GLU A 104 -16.88 22.90 2.83
CA GLU A 104 -17.75 23.77 3.62
C GLU A 104 -18.73 22.97 4.48
N SER A 105 -19.30 21.89 3.94
CA SER A 105 -20.21 21.00 4.68
C SER A 105 -19.50 20.36 5.88
N VAL A 106 -18.28 19.85 5.69
CA VAL A 106 -17.50 19.23 6.78
C VAL A 106 -17.01 20.27 7.78
N ALA A 107 -16.58 21.45 7.33
CA ALA A 107 -16.19 22.55 8.21
C ALA A 107 -17.38 23.12 9.01
N GLY A 108 -18.59 23.06 8.45
CA GLY A 108 -19.82 23.51 9.10
C GLY A 108 -20.37 22.58 10.18
N ILE A 109 -19.93 21.32 10.25
CA ILE A 109 -20.41 20.36 11.26
C ILE A 109 -19.98 20.77 12.67
N THR A 110 -18.76 21.27 12.84
CA THR A 110 -18.24 21.66 14.15
C THR A 110 -17.15 22.72 14.04
N ALA A 111 -17.19 23.70 14.95
CA ALA A 111 -16.14 24.70 15.08
C ALA A 111 -14.94 24.21 15.92
N ASP A 112 -15.06 23.06 16.60
CA ASP A 112 -13.96 22.50 17.39
C ASP A 112 -12.97 21.77 16.47
N ARG A 113 -11.75 22.32 16.35
CA ARG A 113 -10.67 21.74 15.53
C ARG A 113 -10.34 20.29 15.89
N ARG A 114 -10.56 19.86 17.14
CA ARG A 114 -10.27 18.48 17.57
C ARG A 114 -11.30 17.52 16.99
N LEU A 115 -12.58 17.88 17.04
CA LEU A 115 -13.66 17.09 16.47
C LEU A 115 -13.60 17.10 14.94
N GLN A 116 -13.21 18.23 14.35
CA GLN A 116 -12.99 18.35 12.91
C GLN A 116 -11.84 17.44 12.44
N LEU A 117 -10.75 17.39 13.21
CA LEU A 117 -9.67 16.43 12.96
C LEU A 117 -10.21 15.01 13.00
N LEU A 118 -10.98 14.62 14.02
CA LEU A 118 -11.53 13.27 14.13
C LEU A 118 -12.47 12.93 12.96
N LEU A 119 -13.30 13.87 12.52
CA LEU A 119 -14.20 13.72 11.38
C LEU A 119 -13.43 13.47 10.07
N VAL A 120 -12.36 14.22 9.81
CA VAL A 120 -11.62 14.12 8.55
C VAL A 120 -10.58 13.01 8.59
N ALA A 121 -9.71 13.03 9.61
CA ALA A 121 -8.60 12.12 9.80
C ALA A 121 -9.06 10.67 9.98
N PHE A 122 -10.11 10.47 10.79
CA PHE A 122 -10.57 9.14 11.16
C PHE A 122 -11.81 8.71 10.38
N CYS A 123 -12.93 9.44 10.48
CA CYS A 123 -14.19 8.98 9.87
C CYS A 123 -14.17 9.04 8.33
N PHE A 124 -13.79 10.17 7.76
CA PHE A 124 -13.71 10.34 6.31
C PHE A 124 -12.57 9.50 5.71
N GLY A 125 -11.38 9.52 6.33
CA GLY A 125 -10.27 8.63 5.97
C GLY A 125 -10.67 7.16 5.94
N ALA A 126 -11.33 6.65 6.99
CA ALA A 126 -11.78 5.25 7.05
C ALA A 126 -12.86 4.92 6.02
N PHE A 127 -13.78 5.86 5.73
CA PHE A 127 -14.78 5.70 4.68
C PHE A 127 -14.13 5.55 3.29
N ILE A 128 -13.16 6.42 2.98
CA ILE A 128 -12.42 6.34 1.71
C ILE A 128 -11.52 5.10 1.68
N GLU A 129 -10.94 4.65 2.80
CA GLU A 129 -10.19 3.37 2.84
C GLU A 129 -11.10 2.19 2.54
N GLY A 130 -12.32 2.19 3.09
CA GLY A 130 -13.32 1.16 2.79
C GLY A 130 -13.78 1.14 1.33
N ALA A 131 -13.77 2.29 0.65
CA ALA A 131 -14.22 2.42 -0.74
C ALA A 131 -13.11 2.24 -1.79
N ALA A 132 -11.93 2.81 -1.54
CA ALA A 132 -10.81 2.86 -2.48
C ALA A 132 -9.70 1.83 -2.16
N GLY A 133 -9.46 1.57 -0.87
CA GLY A 133 -8.33 0.78 -0.37
C GLY A 133 -6.96 1.39 -0.71
N PHE A 134 -5.90 0.81 -0.13
CA PHE A 134 -4.49 1.05 -0.47
C PHE A 134 -3.89 2.41 -0.07
N GLY A 135 -4.23 2.96 1.10
CA GLY A 135 -3.50 4.11 1.68
C GLY A 135 -3.66 5.44 0.93
N ALA A 136 -4.38 5.45 -0.20
CA ALA A 136 -4.88 6.64 -0.89
C ALA A 136 -5.70 7.60 0.02
N PRO A 137 -6.47 7.12 1.02
CA PRO A 137 -7.23 8.00 1.91
C PRO A 137 -6.36 8.93 2.74
N VAL A 138 -5.17 8.48 3.16
CA VAL A 138 -4.24 9.31 3.95
C VAL A 138 -3.81 10.54 3.14
N ALA A 139 -3.56 10.37 1.85
CA ALA A 139 -3.20 11.47 0.96
C ALA A 139 -4.37 12.48 0.80
N ILE A 140 -5.59 11.98 0.61
CA ILE A 140 -6.79 12.83 0.42
C ILE A 140 -7.16 13.54 1.73
N ALA A 141 -7.21 12.81 2.85
CA ALA A 141 -7.50 13.37 4.17
C ALA A 141 -6.45 14.39 4.60
N GLY A 142 -5.16 14.12 4.34
CA GLY A 142 -4.07 15.06 4.59
C GLY A 142 -4.22 16.36 3.77
N ALA A 143 -4.49 16.26 2.47
CA ALA A 143 -4.74 17.44 1.63
C ALA A 143 -5.96 18.25 2.11
N PHE A 144 -7.02 17.57 2.51
CA PHE A 144 -8.22 18.20 3.05
C PHE A 144 -7.96 18.92 4.38
N MET A 145 -7.20 18.30 5.30
CA MET A 145 -6.77 18.89 6.56
C MET A 145 -5.92 20.16 6.34
N ILE A 146 -5.03 20.14 5.36
CA ILE A 146 -4.25 21.34 4.96
C ILE A 146 -5.21 22.44 4.47
N GLY A 147 -6.19 22.09 3.64
CA GLY A 147 -7.23 23.02 3.17
C GLY A 147 -8.11 23.63 4.28
N LEU A 148 -8.25 22.94 5.41
CA LEU A 148 -8.93 23.41 6.62
C LEU A 148 -8.03 24.22 7.57
N GLY A 149 -6.77 24.47 7.19
CA GLY A 149 -5.84 25.31 7.96
C GLY A 149 -5.05 24.56 9.04
N PHE A 150 -4.97 23.23 8.98
CA PHE A 150 -4.03 22.47 9.81
C PHE A 150 -2.60 22.59 9.28
N LYS A 151 -1.62 22.54 10.18
CA LYS A 151 -0.19 22.59 9.80
C LYS A 151 0.14 21.38 8.92
N PRO A 152 0.80 21.56 7.74
CA PRO A 152 1.09 20.47 6.81
C PRO A 152 1.80 19.28 7.43
N PHE A 153 2.74 19.51 8.36
CA PHE A 153 3.43 18.44 9.06
C PHE A 153 2.51 17.57 9.94
N HIS A 154 1.50 18.19 10.58
CA HIS A 154 0.56 17.45 11.42
C HIS A 154 -0.48 16.72 10.56
N ALA A 155 -0.88 17.31 9.45
CA ALA A 155 -1.78 16.69 8.48
C ALA A 155 -1.11 15.52 7.72
N ALA A 156 0.21 15.55 7.53
CA ALA A 156 0.98 14.47 6.91
C ALA A 156 1.33 13.32 7.87
N ALA A 157 1.16 13.52 9.18
CA ALA A 157 1.43 12.51 10.21
C ALA A 157 0.21 11.62 10.51
N LEU A 158 -0.84 11.74 9.70
CA LEU A 158 -2.11 11.02 9.77
C LEU A 158 -1.92 9.55 9.38
#